data_AF-A0A2I1H2T7-F1
#
_entry.id   AF-A0A2I1H2T7-F1
#
_cell.length_a   1.000
_cell.length_b   1.000
_cell.length_c   1.000
_cell.angle_alpha   90.00
_cell.angle_beta   90.00
_cell.angle_gamma   90.00
#
_symmetry.space_group_name_H-M   'P 1'
#
loop_
_entity.id
_entity.type
_entity.pdbx_description
1 polymer ?
#
loop_
_entity_poly.entity_id
_entity_poly.type
_entity_poly.pdbx_seq_one_letter_code
_entity_poly.pdbx_strand_id
1 'polypeptide(L)'
;YIATEPEKQLIIVAYRGTEPTSVRNYISDFVIYHDTWDPAPGTLVHHGFLNAWEQIQPQVTDDLLKLIQEKPDFRIGFMGHSLGGALATFSALDLIHKAPELAKNEKLFLATFGQPRVGDEKFAKYVDDNLKAIRTVIHGDPVPQLPPSWPIPLIGSYKHFGEELYINNPDQDPNAFQECVAEDPNCSASLSFDDIDLKYHSGPYYGVNMKDATREPNVNSIEDSNEGDENYDYSPYFNYDPNYDYEGAMRVNGVDGAKGVDGTKGVNGTKEVNGTKEVNGTKGVNGTKGVKGTKGVNGVDRAKGYR
;
A
#
# COMPACT_ATOMS: atom_id res chain seq x y z
N TYR A 1 7.36 0.53 5.50
CA TYR A 1 8.56 -0.22 5.09
C TYR A 1 8.99 0.24 3.71
N ILE A 2 10.25 -0.02 3.36
CA ILE A 2 10.78 0.16 2.00
C ILE A 2 11.06 -1.24 1.44
N ALA A 3 10.47 -1.57 0.30
CA ALA A 3 10.67 -2.85 -0.37
C ALA A 3 11.05 -2.62 -1.83
N THR A 4 11.68 -3.62 -2.44
CA THR A 4 11.98 -3.61 -3.86
C THR A 4 11.31 -4.79 -4.53
N GLU A 5 10.68 -4.54 -5.67
CA GLU A 5 10.13 -5.54 -6.59
C GLU A 5 10.97 -5.51 -7.88
N PRO A 6 12.02 -6.35 -7.97
CA PRO A 6 12.98 -6.31 -9.07
C PRO A 6 12.35 -6.59 -10.44
N GLU A 7 11.37 -7.48 -10.52
CA GLU A 7 10.75 -7.86 -11.81
C GLU A 7 9.97 -6.69 -12.42
N LYS A 8 9.40 -5.83 -11.57
CA LYS A 8 8.66 -4.63 -11.99
C LYS A 8 9.53 -3.37 -11.99
N GLN A 9 10.81 -3.49 -11.67
CA GLN A 9 11.74 -2.37 -11.47
C GLN A 9 11.13 -1.29 -10.58
N LEU A 10 10.61 -1.69 -9.42
CA LEU A 10 9.84 -0.82 -8.53
C LEU A 10 10.41 -0.83 -7.10
N ILE A 11 10.55 0.35 -6.52
CA ILE A 11 10.74 0.56 -5.09
C ILE A 11 9.37 0.95 -4.52
N ILE A 12 8.94 0.28 -3.45
CA ILE A 12 7.67 0.55 -2.76
C ILE A 12 8.00 1.11 -1.38
N VAL A 13 7.45 2.28 -1.08
CA VAL A 13 7.53 2.91 0.25
C VAL A 13 6.12 2.93 0.83
N ALA A 14 5.87 2.06 1.80
CA ALA A 14 4.54 1.83 2.35
C ALA A 14 4.44 2.30 3.81
N TYR A 15 3.37 3.03 4.13
CA TYR A 15 3.07 3.51 5.47
C TYR A 15 1.79 2.88 6.00
N ARG A 16 1.85 2.36 7.23
CA ARG A 16 0.66 1.86 7.90
C ARG A 16 -0.23 3.01 8.37
N GLY A 17 -1.52 2.75 8.37
CA GLY A 17 -2.50 3.58 9.07
C GLY A 17 -2.49 3.33 10.57
N THR A 18 -3.54 3.82 11.22
CA THR A 18 -3.82 3.57 12.63
C THR A 18 -4.64 2.28 12.77
N GLU A 19 -4.52 1.56 13.88
CA GLU A 19 -5.34 0.38 14.18
C GLU A 19 -6.85 0.75 14.24
N PRO A 20 -7.78 -0.15 13.87
CA PRO A 20 -9.19 0.19 13.67
C PRO A 20 -9.89 0.84 14.87
N THR A 21 -9.60 0.38 16.08
CA THR A 21 -10.14 0.95 17.33
C THR A 21 -9.61 2.37 17.55
N SER A 22 -8.32 2.57 17.30
CA SER A 22 -7.64 3.85 17.40
C SER A 22 -8.04 4.83 16.29
N VAL A 23 -8.43 4.35 15.10
CA VAL A 23 -8.96 5.22 14.02
C VAL A 23 -10.19 5.97 14.50
N ARG A 24 -11.09 5.30 15.24
CA ARG A 24 -12.30 5.95 15.77
C ARG A 24 -11.97 7.09 16.73
N ASN A 25 -11.03 6.85 17.64
CA ASN A 25 -10.55 7.87 18.59
C ASN A 25 -9.83 9.01 17.85
N TYR A 26 -9.01 8.67 16.85
CA TYR A 26 -8.30 9.66 16.05
C TYR A 26 -9.24 10.58 15.26
N ILE A 27 -10.34 10.02 14.72
CA ILE A 27 -11.38 10.79 14.03
C ILE A 27 -12.11 11.74 15.01
N SER A 28 -12.40 11.29 16.23
CA SER A 28 -13.08 12.16 17.21
C SER A 28 -12.17 13.27 17.75
N ASP A 29 -10.88 12.97 17.90
CA ASP A 29 -9.89 13.87 18.51
C ASP A 29 -9.11 14.68 17.46
N PHE A 30 -9.57 14.64 16.21
CA PHE A 30 -8.82 15.09 15.06
C PHE A 30 -8.42 16.57 15.16
N VAL A 31 -7.13 16.83 15.29
CA VAL A 31 -6.56 18.18 15.48
C VAL A 31 -6.35 18.87 14.14
N ILE A 32 -7.14 19.90 13.84
CA ILE A 32 -7.20 20.57 12.55
C ILE A 32 -6.25 21.78 12.39
N TYR A 33 -5.16 21.86 13.15
CA TYR A 33 -4.22 22.98 13.03
C TYR A 33 -3.33 22.85 11.80
N HIS A 34 -2.96 24.01 11.25
CA HIS A 34 -2.05 24.14 10.14
C HIS A 34 -0.64 24.55 10.59
N ASP A 35 0.36 24.01 9.92
CA ASP A 35 1.74 24.49 9.92
C ASP A 35 2.20 24.85 8.51
N THR A 36 3.25 25.66 8.43
CA THR A 36 4.01 25.86 7.21
C THR A 36 5.02 24.73 7.03
N TRP A 37 5.29 24.35 5.78
CA TRP A 37 6.26 23.29 5.49
C TRP A 37 7.28 23.74 4.43
N ASP A 38 8.57 23.80 4.82
CA ASP A 38 9.65 24.34 3.99
C ASP A 38 9.80 23.67 2.61
N PRO A 39 9.64 22.34 2.45
CA PRO A 39 9.64 21.69 1.15
C PRO A 39 8.55 22.17 0.18
N ALA A 40 7.49 22.82 0.67
CA ALA A 40 6.40 23.39 -0.12
C ALA A 40 6.09 24.84 0.34
N PRO A 41 6.95 25.83 0.03
CA PRO A 41 6.83 27.18 0.56
C PRO A 41 5.49 27.85 0.25
N GLY A 42 4.90 28.51 1.26
CA GLY A 42 3.65 29.25 1.11
C GLY A 42 2.38 28.38 1.09
N THR A 43 2.52 27.09 1.35
CA THR A 43 1.41 26.14 1.59
C THR A 43 1.18 25.94 3.08
N LEU A 44 0.00 25.44 3.43
CA LEU A 44 -0.34 25.03 4.80
C LEU A 44 -0.64 23.53 4.82
N VAL A 45 -0.10 22.84 5.82
CA VAL A 45 -0.28 21.39 5.99
C VAL A 45 -0.75 21.06 7.40
N HIS A 46 -1.37 19.91 7.57
CA HIS A 46 -1.86 19.45 8.86
C HIS A 46 -0.72 19.22 9.87
N HIS A 47 -0.75 19.93 11.00
CA HIS A 47 0.25 19.88 12.08
C HIS A 47 0.57 18.45 12.54
N GLY A 48 -0.47 17.67 12.87
CA GLY A 48 -0.30 16.30 13.35
C GLY A 48 0.37 15.36 12.35
N PHE A 49 0.06 15.48 11.06
CA PHE A 49 0.67 14.64 10.03
C PHE A 49 2.11 15.05 9.76
N LEU A 50 2.40 16.36 9.76
CA LEU A 50 3.76 16.87 9.62
C LEU A 50 4.66 16.39 10.77
N ASN A 51 4.23 16.57 12.01
CA ASN A 51 4.99 16.10 13.18
C ASN A 51 5.22 14.57 13.17
N ALA A 52 4.25 13.80 12.68
CA ALA A 52 4.39 12.35 12.56
C ALA A 52 5.42 11.98 11.47
N TRP A 53 5.42 12.70 10.35
CA TRP A 53 6.40 12.53 9.29
C TRP A 53 7.82 12.90 9.75
N GLU A 54 8.00 14.05 10.40
CA GLU A 54 9.30 14.54 10.83
C GLU A 54 10.02 13.60 11.81
N GLN A 55 9.27 12.82 12.60
CA GLN A 55 9.84 11.81 13.49
C GLN A 55 10.56 10.67 12.74
N ILE A 56 10.13 10.35 11.53
CA ILE A 56 10.67 9.23 10.74
C ILE A 56 11.42 9.67 9.47
N GLN A 57 11.27 10.93 9.07
CA GLN A 57 11.82 11.50 7.83
C GLN A 57 13.33 11.21 7.66
N PRO A 58 14.22 11.45 8.64
CA PRO A 58 15.66 11.31 8.40
C PRO A 58 16.03 9.88 7.95
N GLN A 59 15.53 8.88 8.68
CA GLN A 59 15.82 7.49 8.38
C GLN A 59 15.25 7.06 7.03
N VAL A 60 13.96 7.34 6.79
CA VAL A 60 13.30 6.94 5.55
C VAL A 60 13.98 7.58 4.34
N THR A 61 14.25 8.88 4.42
CA THR A 61 14.79 9.60 3.26
C THR A 61 16.24 9.20 2.97
N ASP A 62 17.06 8.97 3.99
CA ASP A 62 18.45 8.51 3.80
C ASP A 62 18.48 7.09 3.18
N ASP A 63 17.65 6.17 3.67
CA ASP A 63 17.54 4.81 3.13
C ASP A 63 17.05 4.82 1.67
N LEU A 64 16.07 5.68 1.36
CA LEU A 64 15.52 5.80 0.01
C LEU A 64 16.53 6.41 -0.97
N LEU A 65 17.25 7.46 -0.58
CA LEU A 65 18.29 8.07 -1.42
C LEU A 65 19.40 7.07 -1.73
N LYS A 66 19.83 6.27 -0.76
CA LYS A 66 20.80 5.20 -0.97
C LYS A 66 20.27 4.16 -1.97
N LEU A 67 19.03 3.71 -1.81
CA LEU A 67 18.44 2.71 -2.67
C LEU A 67 18.24 3.21 -4.12
N ILE A 68 17.93 4.49 -4.30
CA ILE A 68 17.83 5.14 -5.62
C ILE A 68 19.20 5.16 -6.31
N GLN A 69 20.28 5.43 -5.57
CA GLN A 69 21.65 5.38 -6.13
C GLN A 69 22.02 3.95 -6.57
N GLU A 70 21.59 2.94 -5.83
CA GLU A 70 21.80 1.52 -6.18
C GLU A 70 20.92 1.07 -7.36
N LYS A 71 19.73 1.67 -7.51
CA LYS A 71 18.71 1.26 -8.48
C LYS A 71 18.17 2.47 -9.28
N PRO A 72 19.00 3.17 -10.07
CA PRO A 72 18.62 4.44 -10.70
C PRO A 72 17.50 4.32 -11.74
N ASP A 73 17.29 3.12 -12.30
CA ASP A 73 16.27 2.85 -13.31
C ASP A 73 14.92 2.44 -12.72
N PHE A 74 14.84 2.24 -11.40
CA PHE A 74 13.60 1.81 -10.76
C PHE A 74 12.64 2.98 -10.61
N ARG A 75 11.35 2.70 -10.81
CA ARG A 75 10.26 3.59 -10.40
C ARG A 75 10.09 3.53 -8.89
N ILE A 76 9.43 4.53 -8.32
CA ILE A 76 9.20 4.65 -6.88
C ILE A 76 7.71 4.88 -6.65
N GLY A 77 7.08 3.95 -5.94
CA GLY A 77 5.69 4.02 -5.53
C GLY A 77 5.59 4.33 -4.05
N PHE A 78 4.91 5.42 -3.70
CA PHE A 78 4.55 5.75 -2.34
C PHE A 78 3.12 5.30 -2.08
N MET A 79 2.90 4.58 -0.99
CA MET A 79 1.60 3.99 -0.67
C MET A 79 1.26 4.13 0.80
N GLY A 80 -0.02 4.31 1.10
CA GLY A 80 -0.48 4.36 2.48
C GLY A 80 -1.98 4.36 2.63
N HIS A 81 -2.45 3.70 3.69
CA HIS A 81 -3.86 3.68 4.09
C HIS A 81 -4.07 4.64 5.27
N SER A 82 -5.22 5.33 5.31
CA SER A 82 -5.58 6.21 6.43
C SER A 82 -4.52 7.30 6.67
N LEU A 83 -4.08 7.50 7.93
CA LEU A 83 -2.92 8.31 8.32
C LEU A 83 -1.68 8.02 7.46
N GLY A 84 -1.44 6.76 7.10
CA GLY A 84 -0.32 6.36 6.25
C GLY A 84 -0.36 7.02 4.87
N GLY A 85 -1.54 7.34 4.33
CA GLY A 85 -1.67 8.09 3.08
C GLY A 85 -1.10 9.51 3.19
N ALA A 86 -1.34 10.18 4.33
CA ALA A 86 -0.75 11.49 4.61
C ALA A 86 0.79 11.40 4.70
N LEU A 87 1.32 10.42 5.44
CA LEU A 87 2.78 10.20 5.54
C LEU A 87 3.42 9.86 4.19
N ALA A 88 2.76 9.05 3.37
CA ALA A 88 3.20 8.74 2.01
C ALA A 88 3.30 9.99 1.13
N THR A 89 2.38 10.94 1.32
CA THR A 89 2.37 12.22 0.59
C THR A 89 3.58 13.07 0.98
N PHE A 90 3.84 13.25 2.28
CA PHE A 90 5.01 13.98 2.75
C PHE A 90 6.32 13.32 2.30
N SER A 91 6.40 11.99 2.34
CA SER A 91 7.59 11.28 1.91
C SER A 91 7.90 11.47 0.42
N ALA A 92 6.88 11.38 -0.43
CA ALA A 92 7.06 11.60 -1.86
C ALA A 92 7.54 13.02 -2.18
N LEU A 93 6.94 14.02 -1.52
CA LEU A 93 7.32 15.43 -1.71
C LEU A 93 8.68 15.78 -1.09
N ASP A 94 9.05 15.18 0.06
CA ASP A 94 10.39 15.33 0.65
C ASP A 94 11.47 14.77 -0.29
N LEU A 95 11.21 13.61 -0.91
CA LEU A 95 12.12 13.07 -1.91
C LEU A 95 12.24 13.99 -3.13
N ILE A 96 11.12 14.52 -3.64
CA ILE A 96 11.13 15.49 -4.75
C ILE A 96 11.90 16.75 -4.38
N HIS A 97 11.76 17.23 -3.15
CA HIS A 97 12.50 18.41 -2.69
C HIS A 97 14.01 18.18 -2.66
N LYS A 98 14.46 17.00 -2.19
CA LYS A 98 15.88 16.63 -2.13
C LYS A 98 16.48 16.20 -3.47
N ALA A 99 15.64 15.69 -4.37
CA ALA A 99 16.03 15.23 -5.71
C ALA A 99 15.03 15.74 -6.78
N PRO A 100 15.03 17.05 -7.09
CA PRO A 100 14.03 17.68 -7.97
C PRO A 100 13.99 17.14 -9.40
N GLU A 101 15.05 16.50 -9.86
CA GLU A 101 15.10 15.81 -11.15
C GLU A 101 14.13 14.63 -11.25
N LEU A 102 13.68 14.08 -10.11
CA LEU A 102 12.74 12.96 -10.07
C LEU A 102 11.31 13.35 -10.42
N ALA A 103 10.88 14.58 -10.09
CA ALA A 103 9.51 15.05 -10.35
C ALA A 103 9.18 15.12 -11.85
N LYS A 104 10.17 15.36 -12.71
CA LYS A 104 9.96 15.62 -14.15
C LYS A 104 9.95 14.38 -15.03
N ASN A 105 10.26 13.20 -14.48
CA ASN A 105 10.54 12.00 -15.26
C ASN A 105 9.49 10.89 -15.10
N GLU A 106 8.32 11.18 -14.51
CA GLU A 106 7.24 10.20 -14.22
C GLU A 106 7.70 8.97 -13.42
N LYS A 107 8.89 9.03 -12.79
CA LYS A 107 9.45 7.92 -12.02
C LYS A 107 8.71 7.67 -10.70
N LEU A 108 8.00 8.68 -10.20
CA LEU A 108 7.34 8.67 -8.90
C LEU A 108 5.83 8.68 -9.07
N PHE A 109 5.15 7.89 -8.26
CA PHE A 109 3.70 7.97 -8.11
C PHE A 109 3.30 7.79 -6.64
N LEU A 110 2.15 8.34 -6.28
CA LEU A 110 1.51 8.20 -4.99
C LEU A 110 0.17 7.48 -5.18
N ALA A 111 -0.06 6.42 -4.42
CA ALA A 111 -1.31 5.67 -4.40
C ALA A 111 -1.78 5.51 -2.95
N THR A 112 -2.86 6.18 -2.57
CA THR A 112 -3.37 6.15 -1.18
C THR A 112 -4.78 5.57 -1.11
N PHE A 113 -5.16 5.13 0.10
CA PHE A 113 -6.40 4.42 0.37
C PHE A 113 -7.06 5.03 1.61
N GLY A 114 -8.26 5.61 1.48
CA GLY A 114 -8.94 6.24 2.62
C GLY A 114 -8.14 7.38 3.24
N GLN A 115 -7.38 8.13 2.43
CA GLN A 115 -6.51 9.21 2.90
C GLN A 115 -7.31 10.44 3.35
N PRO A 116 -7.01 11.04 4.52
CA PRO A 116 -7.55 12.34 4.93
C PRO A 116 -6.97 13.50 4.12
N ARG A 117 -7.62 14.67 4.12
CA ARG A 117 -7.05 15.89 3.53
C ARG A 117 -5.76 16.27 4.27
N VAL A 118 -4.70 16.58 3.53
CA VAL A 118 -3.36 16.78 4.10
C VAL A 118 -3.02 18.24 4.32
N GLY A 119 -3.55 19.14 3.49
CA GLY A 119 -3.23 20.57 3.55
C GLY A 119 -4.27 21.43 2.85
N ASP A 120 -3.92 22.71 2.71
CA ASP A 120 -4.76 23.72 2.07
C ASP A 120 -4.81 23.57 0.54
N GLU A 121 -5.59 24.44 -0.11
CA GLU A 121 -5.70 24.45 -1.57
C GLU A 121 -4.36 24.69 -2.28
N LYS A 122 -3.46 25.48 -1.69
CA LYS A 122 -2.12 25.69 -2.24
C LYS A 122 -1.27 24.44 -2.14
N PHE A 123 -1.35 23.73 -1.03
CA PHE A 123 -0.70 22.43 -0.86
C PHE A 123 -1.24 21.41 -1.86
N ALA A 124 -2.56 21.32 -2.01
CA ALA A 124 -3.19 20.41 -2.96
C ALA A 124 -2.69 20.67 -4.40
N LYS A 125 -2.67 21.95 -4.81
CA LYS A 125 -2.09 22.33 -6.10
C LYS A 125 -0.60 22.00 -6.21
N TYR A 126 0.17 22.20 -5.14
CA TYR A 126 1.59 21.86 -5.13
C TYR A 126 1.83 20.37 -5.35
N VAL A 127 0.99 19.50 -4.78
CA VAL A 127 1.04 18.05 -5.04
C VAL A 127 0.78 17.77 -6.52
N ASP A 128 -0.32 18.30 -7.07
CA ASP A 128 -0.72 18.07 -8.47
C ASP A 128 0.33 18.54 -9.49
N ASP A 129 1.05 19.63 -9.19
CA ASP A 129 2.08 20.17 -10.07
C ASP A 129 3.39 19.33 -10.06
N ASN A 130 3.61 18.48 -9.06
CA ASN A 130 4.88 17.78 -8.84
C ASN A 130 4.80 16.25 -8.82
N LEU A 131 3.62 15.67 -8.57
CA LEU A 131 3.47 14.26 -8.28
C LEU A 131 2.17 13.70 -8.85
N LYS A 132 2.26 12.59 -9.58
CA LYS A 132 1.07 11.83 -9.96
C LYS A 132 0.49 11.13 -8.73
N ALA A 133 -0.61 11.67 -8.22
CA ALA A 133 -1.31 11.16 -7.05
C ALA A 133 -2.66 10.54 -7.42
N ILE A 134 -2.89 9.32 -6.96
CA ILE A 134 -4.15 8.60 -7.05
C ILE A 134 -4.60 8.29 -5.62
N ARG A 135 -5.84 8.64 -5.30
CA ARG A 135 -6.49 8.35 -4.02
C ARG A 135 -7.68 7.44 -4.27
N THR A 136 -7.72 6.28 -3.64
CA THR A 136 -8.90 5.41 -3.67
C THR A 136 -9.76 5.69 -2.44
N VAL A 137 -11.05 5.95 -2.65
CA VAL A 137 -12.04 6.23 -1.60
C VAL A 137 -13.19 5.23 -1.72
N ILE A 138 -13.58 4.62 -0.60
CA ILE A 138 -14.67 3.64 -0.55
C ILE A 138 -15.91 4.33 0.02
N HIS A 139 -16.98 4.38 -0.76
CA HIS A 139 -18.31 4.83 -0.34
C HIS A 139 -18.25 5.98 0.68
N GLY A 140 -18.94 5.84 1.82
CA GLY A 140 -18.99 6.80 2.92
C GLY A 140 -17.88 6.63 3.94
N ASP A 141 -16.65 6.35 3.51
CA ASP A 141 -15.49 6.41 4.41
C ASP A 141 -15.38 7.81 5.04
N PRO A 142 -15.45 7.95 6.38
CA PRO A 142 -15.36 9.24 7.05
C PRO A 142 -13.96 9.88 6.96
N VAL A 143 -12.89 9.10 6.76
CA VAL A 143 -11.52 9.63 6.87
C VAL A 143 -11.16 10.59 5.74
N PRO A 144 -11.45 10.29 4.46
CA PRO A 144 -11.29 11.27 3.37
C PRO A 144 -12.15 12.53 3.53
N GLN A 145 -13.18 12.50 4.37
CA GLN A 145 -13.99 13.68 4.64
C GLN A 145 -13.38 14.61 5.70
N LEU A 146 -12.22 14.26 6.25
CA LEU A 146 -11.56 15.01 7.32
C LEU A 146 -10.13 15.44 6.95
N PRO A 147 -9.66 16.60 7.48
CA PRO A 147 -10.48 17.70 7.99
C PRO A 147 -11.50 18.19 6.96
N PRO A 148 -12.59 18.87 7.36
CA PRO A 148 -13.59 19.34 6.40
C PRO A 148 -13.05 20.31 5.34
N SER A 149 -13.68 20.33 4.16
CA SER A 149 -13.28 21.20 3.04
C SER A 149 -13.75 22.65 3.20
N TRP A 150 -14.78 22.90 4.01
CA TRP A 150 -15.27 24.25 4.25
C TRP A 150 -14.31 25.06 5.14
N PRO A 151 -14.23 26.40 4.93
CA PRO A 151 -13.36 27.24 5.73
C PRO A 151 -13.73 27.22 7.21
N ILE A 152 -12.76 26.86 8.05
CA ILE A 152 -12.86 26.88 9.50
C ILE A 152 -12.35 28.25 9.99
N PRO A 153 -13.13 29.02 10.77
CA PRO A 153 -12.71 30.33 11.25
C PRO A 153 -11.33 30.29 11.93
N LEU A 154 -10.44 31.21 11.54
CA LEU A 154 -9.06 31.36 12.03
C LEU A 154 -8.08 30.23 11.67
N ILE A 155 -8.55 29.11 11.10
CA ILE A 155 -7.71 27.96 10.73
C ILE A 155 -7.54 27.88 9.21
N GLY A 156 -8.58 28.19 8.45
CA GLY A 156 -8.60 28.06 6.99
C GLY A 156 -9.33 26.80 6.53
N SER A 157 -9.08 26.38 5.29
CA SER A 157 -9.73 25.22 4.66
C SER A 157 -8.71 24.18 4.24
N TYR A 158 -9.12 22.93 4.21
CA TYR A 158 -8.34 21.84 3.63
C TYR A 158 -8.90 21.44 2.28
N LYS A 159 -8.06 20.88 1.42
CA LYS A 159 -8.50 20.41 0.09
C LYS A 159 -7.75 19.14 -0.31
N HIS A 160 -8.44 18.26 -1.02
CA HIS A 160 -7.80 17.12 -1.66
C HIS A 160 -7.10 17.51 -2.97
N PHE A 161 -6.09 16.73 -3.32
CA PHE A 161 -5.37 16.75 -4.57
C PHE A 161 -5.60 15.46 -5.36
N GLY A 162 -5.04 15.38 -6.56
CA GLY A 162 -4.92 14.15 -7.34
C GLY A 162 -6.24 13.61 -7.87
N GLU A 163 -6.13 12.46 -8.50
CA GLU A 163 -7.26 11.70 -9.02
C GLU A 163 -7.91 10.88 -7.90
N GLU A 164 -9.24 10.91 -7.82
CA GLU A 164 -10.03 10.08 -6.93
C GLU A 164 -10.58 8.88 -7.71
N LEU A 165 -10.27 7.68 -7.24
CA LEU A 165 -10.91 6.44 -7.65
C LEU A 165 -11.97 6.08 -6.62
N TYR A 166 -13.23 6.38 -6.93
CA TYR A 166 -14.35 6.23 -6.01
C TYR A 166 -15.05 4.89 -6.21
N ILE A 167 -14.99 4.01 -5.21
CA ILE A 167 -15.70 2.72 -5.19
C ILE A 167 -17.01 2.92 -4.45
N ASN A 168 -18.10 3.12 -5.20
CA ASN A 168 -19.40 3.44 -4.62
C ASN A 168 -20.09 2.23 -3.97
N ASN A 169 -20.00 1.04 -4.58
CA ASN A 169 -20.70 -0.16 -4.11
C ASN A 169 -19.73 -1.32 -3.85
N PRO A 170 -18.88 -1.22 -2.81
CA PRO A 170 -17.82 -2.21 -2.56
C PRO A 170 -18.36 -3.63 -2.28
N ASP A 171 -19.57 -3.75 -1.77
CA ASP A 171 -20.23 -5.04 -1.50
C ASP A 171 -20.68 -5.75 -2.79
N GLN A 172 -20.94 -5.00 -3.87
CA GLN A 172 -21.35 -5.55 -5.16
C GLN A 172 -20.14 -5.85 -6.05
N ASP A 173 -19.23 -4.88 -6.19
CA ASP A 173 -17.98 -5.05 -6.94
C ASP A 173 -16.89 -4.17 -6.34
N PRO A 174 -15.95 -4.75 -5.56
CA PRO A 174 -14.89 -4.00 -4.92
C PRO A 174 -13.78 -3.53 -5.89
N ASN A 175 -13.88 -3.86 -7.17
CA ASN A 175 -12.95 -3.41 -8.22
C ASN A 175 -13.58 -2.36 -9.15
N ALA A 176 -14.88 -2.11 -9.08
CA ALA A 176 -15.56 -1.12 -9.88
C ALA A 176 -15.41 0.28 -9.24
N PHE A 177 -14.74 1.18 -9.93
CA PHE A 177 -14.56 2.56 -9.50
C PHE A 177 -15.00 3.57 -10.56
N GLN A 178 -15.38 4.75 -10.09
CA GLN A 178 -15.56 5.95 -10.89
C GLN A 178 -14.31 6.83 -10.75
N GLU A 179 -13.75 7.26 -11.88
CA GLU A 179 -12.65 8.24 -11.90
C GLU A 179 -13.21 9.65 -11.70
N CYS A 180 -12.63 10.37 -10.77
CA CYS A 180 -13.01 11.73 -10.38
C CYS A 180 -11.78 12.60 -10.17
N VAL A 181 -11.94 13.90 -10.31
CA VAL A 181 -10.83 14.85 -10.08
C VAL A 181 -11.00 15.49 -8.71
N ALA A 182 -10.01 15.31 -7.84
CA ALA A 182 -9.95 15.89 -6.51
C ALA A 182 -11.21 15.66 -5.65
N GLU A 183 -12.11 16.65 -5.58
CA GLU A 183 -13.35 16.63 -4.78
C GLU A 183 -14.57 16.79 -5.68
N ASP A 184 -14.73 15.88 -6.64
CA ASP A 184 -15.82 15.93 -7.61
C ASP A 184 -17.17 15.69 -6.88
N PRO A 185 -18.18 16.56 -7.05
CA PRO A 185 -19.49 16.42 -6.40
C PRO A 185 -20.29 15.19 -6.88
N ASN A 186 -19.77 14.41 -7.84
CA ASN A 186 -20.35 13.14 -8.29
C ASN A 186 -19.65 11.90 -7.71
N CYS A 187 -18.65 12.07 -6.83
CA CYS A 187 -17.89 10.99 -6.18
C CYS A 187 -18.11 10.99 -4.66
N SER A 188 -17.10 10.72 -3.83
CA SER A 188 -17.29 10.65 -2.37
C SER A 188 -17.77 11.96 -1.77
N ALA A 189 -17.54 13.10 -2.43
CA ALA A 189 -18.08 14.40 -2.02
C ALA A 189 -19.60 14.55 -2.22
N SER A 190 -20.24 13.61 -2.94
CA SER A 190 -21.70 13.60 -3.17
C SER A 190 -22.50 13.08 -1.98
N LEU A 191 -21.85 12.36 -1.07
CA LEU A 191 -22.52 11.60 -0.01
C LEU A 191 -23.09 12.50 1.07
N SER A 192 -24.27 12.11 1.57
CA SER A 192 -24.88 12.75 2.72
C SER A 192 -24.26 12.24 4.02
N PHE A 193 -24.45 12.96 5.13
CA PHE A 193 -23.96 12.51 6.44
C PHE A 193 -24.54 11.14 6.86
N ASP A 194 -25.72 10.78 6.39
CA ASP A 194 -26.37 9.51 6.73
C ASP A 194 -25.70 8.30 6.04
N ASP A 195 -24.95 8.54 4.97
CA ASP A 195 -24.25 7.50 4.20
C ASP A 195 -22.82 7.25 4.72
N ILE A 196 -22.37 8.02 5.72
CA ILE A 196 -21.02 7.93 6.28
C ILE A 196 -20.95 6.83 7.35
N ASP A 197 -20.04 5.87 7.17
CA ASP A 197 -19.83 4.75 8.09
C ASP A 197 -18.35 4.33 8.13
N LEU A 198 -17.79 4.27 9.34
CA LEU A 198 -16.40 3.89 9.56
C LEU A 198 -16.06 2.48 9.05
N LYS A 199 -17.05 1.60 8.84
CA LYS A 199 -16.81 0.27 8.26
C LYS A 199 -16.13 0.35 6.89
N TYR A 200 -16.46 1.35 6.07
CA TYR A 200 -15.95 1.50 4.71
C TYR A 200 -14.46 1.85 4.68
N HIS A 201 -13.95 2.45 5.77
CA HIS A 201 -12.56 2.87 5.86
C HIS A 201 -11.57 1.72 5.68
N SER A 202 -11.94 0.51 6.11
CA SER A 202 -11.10 -0.69 6.01
C SER A 202 -11.18 -1.39 4.66
N GLY A 203 -12.07 -0.95 3.76
CA GLY A 203 -12.29 -1.58 2.47
C GLY A 203 -13.54 -2.45 2.40
N PRO A 204 -13.63 -3.36 1.43
CA PRO A 204 -12.53 -3.80 0.55
C PRO A 204 -12.06 -2.75 -0.46
N TYR A 205 -10.73 -2.60 -0.59
CA TYR A 205 -10.07 -1.88 -1.68
C TYR A 205 -9.58 -2.91 -2.70
N TYR A 206 -10.21 -3.01 -3.87
CA TYR A 206 -9.84 -4.00 -4.89
C TYR A 206 -9.85 -5.45 -4.36
N GLY A 207 -10.82 -5.75 -3.50
CA GLY A 207 -10.97 -7.06 -2.83
C GLY A 207 -10.08 -7.26 -1.61
N VAL A 208 -9.24 -6.30 -1.24
CA VAL A 208 -8.36 -6.39 -0.06
C VAL A 208 -8.94 -5.60 1.10
N ASN A 209 -9.12 -6.25 2.26
CA ASN A 209 -9.48 -5.58 3.49
C ASN A 209 -8.21 -5.19 4.26
N MET A 210 -8.07 -3.90 4.56
CA MET A 210 -6.89 -3.36 5.23
C MET A 210 -6.82 -3.76 6.71
N LYS A 211 -7.93 -4.21 7.34
CA LYS A 211 -7.92 -4.83 8.68
C LYS A 211 -7.29 -6.21 8.70
N ASP A 212 -7.38 -6.93 7.59
CA ASP A 212 -6.87 -8.31 7.51
C ASP A 212 -5.38 -8.34 7.12
N ALA A 213 -4.82 -7.20 6.70
CA ALA A 213 -3.40 -7.06 6.37
C ALA A 213 -2.46 -7.26 7.58
N THR A 214 -2.98 -7.24 8.81
CA THR A 214 -2.24 -7.54 10.05
C THR A 214 -2.52 -8.94 10.62
N ARG A 215 -3.42 -9.71 9.97
CA ARG A 215 -3.74 -11.09 10.37
C ARG A 215 -2.93 -12.05 9.50
N GLU A 216 -2.15 -12.94 10.12
CA GLU A 216 -1.59 -14.08 9.36
C GLU A 216 -2.74 -14.82 8.65
N PRO A 217 -2.51 -15.37 7.44
CA PRO A 217 -3.56 -15.99 6.63
C PRO A 217 -4.07 -17.25 7.33
N ASN A 218 -5.13 -17.11 8.13
CA ASN A 218 -5.76 -18.23 8.79
C ASN A 218 -6.71 -18.91 7.80
N VAL A 219 -6.20 -19.95 7.14
CA VAL A 219 -7.04 -20.91 6.42
C VAL A 219 -7.89 -21.61 7.47
N ASN A 220 -9.17 -21.24 7.51
CA ASN A 220 -10.26 -21.74 8.36
C ASN A 220 -10.56 -20.90 9.62
N SER A 221 -11.38 -19.86 9.46
CA SER A 221 -12.42 -19.55 10.46
C SER A 221 -13.46 -18.61 9.85
N ILE A 222 -14.55 -19.20 9.39
CA ILE A 222 -15.86 -18.56 9.45
C ILE A 222 -16.24 -18.67 10.95
N GLU A 223 -16.69 -17.55 11.53
CA GLU A 223 -17.28 -17.37 12.88
C GLU A 223 -16.42 -16.73 14.00
N ASP A 224 -17.12 -15.80 14.67
CA ASP A 224 -16.96 -15.15 15.99
C ASP A 224 -15.83 -14.13 16.22
N SER A 225 -16.11 -12.84 16.46
CA SER A 225 -16.84 -12.20 17.57
C SER A 225 -16.13 -12.32 18.92
N ASN A 226 -15.48 -11.24 19.35
CA ASN A 226 -15.74 -10.54 20.62
C ASN A 226 -14.58 -9.60 20.96
N GLU A 227 -14.97 -8.36 21.30
CA GLU A 227 -14.13 -7.36 21.94
C GLU A 227 -13.64 -7.86 23.29
N GLY A 228 -12.36 -7.63 23.57
CA GLY A 228 -11.78 -7.84 24.89
C GLY A 228 -10.33 -8.27 24.79
N ASP A 229 -9.42 -7.30 24.76
CA ASP A 229 -8.37 -7.30 25.78
C ASP A 229 -7.76 -5.90 25.91
N GLU A 230 -7.82 -5.42 27.15
CA GLU A 230 -7.29 -4.15 27.60
C GLU A 230 -5.77 -4.22 27.73
N ASN A 231 -5.16 -3.03 27.70
CA ASN A 231 -3.84 -2.69 28.23
C ASN A 231 -2.67 -2.68 27.22
N TYR A 232 -2.65 -1.64 26.38
CA TYR A 232 -1.42 -1.14 25.77
C TYR A 232 -1.30 0.37 25.99
N ASP A 233 -0.09 0.78 26.37
CA ASP A 233 0.32 2.13 26.77
C ASP A 233 -0.05 3.17 25.71
N TYR A 234 -1.03 4.00 26.04
CA TYR A 234 -1.49 5.12 25.25
C TYR A 234 -0.46 6.25 25.34
N SER A 235 0.45 6.30 24.38
CA SER A 235 1.26 7.48 24.08
C SER A 235 0.93 7.97 22.67
N PRO A 236 0.68 9.27 22.45
CA PRO A 236 0.45 9.86 21.13
C PRO A 236 1.70 9.87 20.22
N TYR A 237 2.80 9.28 20.70
CA TYR A 237 4.04 9.10 19.95
C TYR A 237 4.11 7.66 19.46
N PHE A 238 4.47 7.48 18.18
CA PHE A 238 4.87 6.18 17.65
C PHE A 238 6.00 5.63 18.53
N ASN A 239 5.69 4.67 19.41
CA ASN A 239 6.74 3.87 20.06
C ASN A 239 7.27 2.90 19.01
N TYR A 240 8.33 3.33 18.32
CA TYR A 240 9.18 2.44 17.55
C TYR A 240 9.92 1.52 18.52
N ASP A 241 9.52 0.25 18.60
CA ASP A 241 10.28 -0.78 19.30
C ASP A 241 11.27 -1.43 18.32
N PRO A 242 12.59 -1.24 18.48
CA PRO A 242 13.61 -1.83 17.61
C PRO A 242 13.76 -3.34 17.78
N ASN A 243 13.13 -3.95 18.79
CA ASN A 243 13.16 -5.40 19.04
C ASN A 243 11.87 -6.11 18.65
N TYR A 244 10.88 -5.39 18.13
CA TYR A 244 9.65 -5.99 17.65
C TYR A 244 9.91 -6.68 16.30
N ASP A 245 9.55 -7.96 16.20
CA ASP A 245 9.73 -8.76 14.98
C ASP A 245 8.64 -8.42 13.96
N TYR A 246 8.85 -7.29 13.26
CA TYR A 246 7.98 -6.87 12.18
C TYR A 246 8.01 -7.84 10.98
N GLU A 247 9.08 -8.65 10.83
CA GLU A 247 9.12 -9.69 9.79
C GLU A 247 8.17 -10.86 10.12
N GLY A 248 8.06 -11.24 11.40
CA GLY A 248 7.12 -12.25 11.88
C GLY A 248 5.65 -11.84 11.75
N ALA A 249 5.33 -10.55 11.95
CA ALA A 249 3.95 -10.04 11.84
C ALA A 249 3.45 -9.90 10.39
N MET A 250 4.32 -10.03 9.38
CA MET A 250 4.03 -9.72 7.96
C MET A 250 4.10 -10.94 7.02
N ARG A 251 3.99 -12.17 7.52
CA ARG A 251 3.87 -13.35 6.64
C ARG A 251 2.50 -13.39 5.97
N VAL A 252 2.33 -12.62 4.90
CA VAL A 252 1.31 -12.87 3.88
C VAL A 252 1.95 -13.76 2.82
N ASN A 253 1.51 -15.02 2.73
CA ASN A 253 1.90 -15.87 1.61
C ASN A 253 1.47 -15.19 0.31
N GLY A 254 2.39 -15.07 -0.64
CA GLY A 254 2.15 -14.51 -1.96
C GLY A 254 0.93 -15.14 -2.62
N VAL A 255 0.07 -14.29 -3.17
CA VAL A 255 -1.05 -14.74 -4.01
C VAL A 255 -0.46 -15.18 -5.35
N ASP A 256 -0.48 -16.49 -5.62
CA ASP A 256 -0.11 -17.05 -6.92
C ASP A 256 -0.97 -16.42 -8.03
N GLY A 257 -0.31 -15.98 -9.09
CA GLY A 257 -0.89 -15.22 -10.18
C GLY A 257 -2.05 -15.89 -10.91
N ALA A 258 -2.90 -15.04 -11.50
CA ALA A 258 -3.95 -15.43 -12.43
C ALA A 258 -3.43 -16.40 -13.50
N LYS A 259 -4.01 -17.60 -13.58
CA LYS A 259 -3.86 -18.48 -14.74
C LYS A 259 -4.86 -18.09 -15.82
N GLY A 260 -4.31 -17.89 -17.01
CA GLY A 260 -5.02 -17.44 -18.21
C GLY A 260 -6.11 -18.37 -18.70
N VAL A 261 -6.90 -17.80 -19.60
CA VAL A 261 -8.00 -18.40 -20.34
C VAL A 261 -7.48 -19.47 -21.29
N ASP A 262 -8.07 -20.67 -21.27
CA ASP A 262 -7.90 -21.66 -22.35
C ASP A 262 -9.24 -21.92 -23.06
N GLY A 263 -9.18 -21.87 -24.39
CA GLY A 263 -10.33 -21.97 -25.29
C GLY A 263 -10.74 -23.39 -25.65
N THR A 264 -12.06 -23.53 -25.83
CA THR A 264 -12.82 -24.48 -26.64
C THR A 264 -12.94 -25.97 -26.24
N LYS A 265 -14.18 -26.45 -26.47
CA LYS A 265 -14.77 -27.74 -26.13
C LYS A 265 -14.16 -28.93 -26.87
N GLY A 266 -14.11 -30.07 -26.19
CA GLY A 266 -13.99 -31.42 -26.76
C GLY A 266 -14.58 -32.45 -25.78
N VAL A 267 -15.24 -33.48 -26.30
CA VAL A 267 -16.36 -34.23 -25.70
C VAL A 267 -15.97 -35.67 -25.31
N ASN A 268 -16.65 -36.18 -24.27
CA ASN A 268 -16.96 -37.58 -23.89
C ASN A 268 -15.86 -38.59 -23.50
N GLY A 269 -16.11 -39.25 -22.37
CA GLY A 269 -15.61 -40.58 -22.03
C GLY A 269 -16.06 -41.00 -20.63
N THR A 270 -17.10 -41.82 -20.55
CA THR A 270 -17.83 -42.24 -19.34
C THR A 270 -17.18 -43.35 -18.49
N LYS A 271 -17.45 -43.26 -17.17
CA LYS A 271 -17.81 -44.31 -16.17
C LYS A 271 -16.79 -45.34 -15.60
N GLU A 272 -16.77 -45.32 -14.26
CA GLU A 272 -16.69 -46.41 -13.24
C GLU A 272 -15.38 -47.26 -13.21
N VAL A 273 -14.77 -47.67 -12.08
CA VAL A 273 -15.25 -48.57 -11.01
C VAL A 273 -14.33 -48.51 -9.75
N ASN A 274 -14.93 -48.81 -8.59
CA ASN A 274 -14.43 -49.02 -7.22
C ASN A 274 -13.19 -49.91 -6.98
N GLY A 275 -12.46 -49.67 -5.87
CA GLY A 275 -12.14 -50.74 -4.90
C GLY A 275 -10.79 -50.72 -4.15
N THR A 276 -10.90 -50.79 -2.81
CA THR A 276 -10.02 -51.44 -1.78
C THR A 276 -9.07 -50.60 -0.90
N LYS A 277 -9.01 -51.07 0.37
CA LYS A 277 -8.56 -50.48 1.63
C LYS A 277 -7.06 -50.71 1.96
N GLU A 278 -6.53 -49.78 2.78
CA GLU A 278 -5.51 -49.88 3.86
C GLU A 278 -4.22 -50.70 3.67
N VAL A 279 -3.04 -50.07 3.86
CA VAL A 279 -1.94 -50.55 4.75
C VAL A 279 -1.05 -49.37 5.21
N ASN A 280 -0.73 -49.31 6.51
CA ASN A 280 0.31 -48.47 7.13
C ASN A 280 1.73 -49.02 6.89
N GLY A 281 2.75 -48.14 6.80
CA GLY A 281 4.12 -48.51 7.22
C GLY A 281 5.31 -48.09 6.33
N THR A 282 5.99 -47.02 6.77
CA THR A 282 7.46 -46.76 6.78
C THR A 282 8.42 -47.05 5.60
N LYS A 283 9.20 -46.00 5.30
CA LYS A 283 10.61 -45.90 4.85
C LYS A 283 11.04 -46.44 3.47
N GLY A 284 11.21 -45.47 2.55
CA GLY A 284 12.45 -45.14 1.83
C GLY A 284 12.90 -46.04 0.69
N VAL A 285 13.03 -45.48 -0.52
CA VAL A 285 14.02 -45.93 -1.52
C VAL A 285 14.47 -44.78 -2.45
N ASN A 286 15.76 -44.82 -2.75
CA ASN A 286 16.53 -44.05 -3.73
C ASN A 286 15.99 -44.05 -5.18
N GLY A 287 16.20 -42.91 -5.86
CA GLY A 287 16.90 -42.79 -7.14
C GLY A 287 16.28 -43.35 -8.44
N THR A 288 16.04 -42.47 -9.41
CA THR A 288 16.11 -42.80 -10.85
C THR A 288 16.91 -41.70 -11.58
N LYS A 289 18.12 -42.04 -12.02
CA LYS A 289 18.55 -42.37 -13.41
C LYS A 289 18.48 -41.19 -14.40
N GLY A 290 19.66 -40.66 -14.73
CA GLY A 290 19.84 -39.75 -15.87
C GLY A 290 20.00 -40.49 -17.21
N VAL A 291 19.76 -39.78 -18.32
CA VAL A 291 20.30 -40.10 -19.65
C VAL A 291 20.55 -38.82 -20.48
N LYS A 292 21.84 -38.67 -20.83
CA LYS A 292 22.52 -38.10 -22.02
C LYS A 292 22.08 -36.76 -22.64
N GLY A 293 23.05 -35.85 -22.70
CA GLY A 293 23.03 -34.64 -23.54
C GLY A 293 23.63 -34.81 -24.93
N THR A 294 23.86 -33.68 -25.60
CA THR A 294 24.65 -33.58 -26.84
C THR A 294 25.56 -32.36 -26.87
N LYS A 295 26.87 -32.66 -26.98
CA LYS A 295 27.93 -32.04 -27.80
C LYS A 295 28.30 -30.56 -27.60
N GLY A 296 29.38 -30.34 -26.85
CA GLY A 296 30.45 -29.42 -27.23
C GLY A 296 31.70 -30.24 -27.58
N VAL A 297 32.27 -30.04 -28.76
CA VAL A 297 33.39 -30.84 -29.29
C VAL A 297 34.70 -30.09 -29.07
N ASN A 298 35.65 -30.78 -28.42
CA ASN A 298 37.13 -30.75 -28.43
C ASN A 298 37.84 -29.38 -28.54
N GLY A 299 38.74 -28.99 -27.62
CA GLY A 299 39.98 -29.68 -27.22
C GLY A 299 41.05 -29.44 -28.30
N VAL A 300 42.32 -29.08 -28.05
CA VAL A 300 43.23 -29.45 -26.96
C VAL A 300 44.48 -28.53 -26.95
N ASP A 301 44.89 -28.18 -25.72
CA ASP A 301 46.20 -27.92 -25.09
C ASP A 301 47.50 -27.42 -25.78
N ARG A 302 48.10 -26.45 -25.05
CA ARG A 302 49.52 -26.22 -24.68
C ARG A 302 50.64 -26.43 -25.72
N ALA A 303 51.49 -25.40 -25.89
CA ALA A 303 52.75 -25.25 -25.13
C ALA A 303 53.60 -24.01 -25.52
N LYS A 304 54.24 -23.44 -24.47
CA LYS A 304 55.57 -22.80 -24.37
C LYS A 304 56.07 -21.84 -25.48
N GLY A 305 56.38 -20.61 -25.08
CA GLY A 305 56.97 -19.57 -25.92
C GLY A 305 58.49 -19.62 -26.11
N TYR A 306 59.04 -18.59 -26.76
CA TYR A 306 60.34 -17.95 -26.50
C TYR A 306 60.51 -16.77 -27.47
N ARG A 307 61.15 -15.71 -26.94
CA ARG A 307 61.70 -14.49 -27.56
C ARG A 307 60.73 -13.39 -27.97
#